data_AF-A0A9P6QMH6-F1
#
_entry.id   AF-A0A9P6QMH6-F1
#
_cell.length_a   1.000
_cell.length_b   1.000
_cell.length_c   1.000
_cell.angle_alpha   90.00
_cell.angle_beta   90.00
_cell.angle_gamma   90.00
#
_symmetry.space_group_name_H-M   'P 1'
#
loop_
_entity.id
_entity.type
_entity.pdbx_description
1 polymer ?
#
loop_
_entity_poly.entity_id
_entity_poly.type
_entity_poly.pdbx_seq_one_letter_code
_entity_poly.pdbx_strand_id
1 'polypeptide(L)'
;LDIGIPDPTGRLEILRIHTKNMKLDDDVDLEQIASETHGYVGSDVASLCSEAAMQQIREKMELFDLDDETIDAEVLNSLAVTMENFRYALGISNPSALRETVVEVPTTTWNDVGGLEKVKQELQETVQYPVEHPEKFLKFGMSPSRGVLFYGPPGCGKTLLAKAIANECQANFISIKGPELLTMWFGESEANVRD
;
A
#
# COMPACT_ATOMS: atom_id res chain seq x y z
N LEU A 1 14.26 -4.46 14.85
CA LEU A 1 12.88 -4.00 14.55
C LEU A 1 12.96 -3.36 13.19
N ASP A 2 12.50 -4.06 12.17
CA ASP A 2 12.42 -3.54 10.80
C ASP A 2 11.02 -2.96 10.63
N ILE A 3 10.92 -1.67 10.33
CA ILE A 3 9.64 -0.98 10.14
C ILE A 3 9.54 -0.72 8.63
N GLY A 4 8.85 -1.63 7.94
CA GLY A 4 8.64 -1.54 6.50
C GLY A 4 7.67 -0.43 6.09
N ILE A 5 7.48 -0.29 4.79
CA ILE A 5 6.50 0.63 4.20
C ILE A 5 5.10 0.23 4.68
N PRO A 6 4.26 1.17 5.13
CA PRO A 6 2.91 0.87 5.58
C PRO A 6 2.05 0.35 4.42
N ASP A 7 1.22 -0.64 4.71
CA ASP A 7 0.17 -1.16 3.83
C ASP A 7 -0.99 -0.15 3.71
N PRO A 8 -2.01 -0.38 2.87
CA PRO A 8 -3.15 0.52 2.75
C PRO A 8 -3.84 0.81 4.09
N THR A 9 -3.95 -0.19 4.96
CA THR A 9 -4.56 -0.04 6.30
C THR A 9 -3.72 0.87 7.18
N GLY A 10 -2.40 0.65 7.23
CA GLY A 10 -1.46 1.49 7.96
C GLY A 10 -1.44 2.93 7.44
N ARG A 11 -1.50 3.13 6.11
CA ARG A 11 -1.58 4.48 5.52
C ARG A 11 -2.87 5.19 5.93
N LEU A 12 -4.00 4.48 5.98
CA LEU A 12 -5.27 5.03 6.48
C LEU A 12 -5.15 5.46 7.95
N GLU A 13 -4.50 4.68 8.81
CA GLU A 13 -4.27 5.07 10.20
C GLU A 13 -3.39 6.31 10.31
N ILE A 14 -2.32 6.39 9.52
CA ILE A 14 -1.43 7.55 9.48
C ILE A 14 -2.19 8.80 9.01
N LEU A 15 -2.99 8.68 7.94
CA LEU A 15 -3.88 9.75 7.48
C LEU A 15 -4.82 10.22 8.59
N ARG A 16 -5.47 9.31 9.31
CA ARG A 16 -6.37 9.64 10.44
C ARG A 16 -5.65 10.36 11.57
N ILE A 17 -4.40 9.99 11.87
CA ILE A 17 -3.60 10.67 12.90
C ILE A 17 -3.27 12.10 12.46
N HIS A 18 -2.80 12.29 11.23
CA HIS A 18 -2.37 13.60 10.73
C HIS A 18 -3.55 14.53 10.39
N THR A 19 -4.73 13.99 10.11
CA THR A 19 -5.95 14.77 9.87
C THR A 19 -6.82 14.98 11.11
N LYS A 20 -6.47 14.40 12.26
CA LYS A 20 -7.29 14.48 13.50
C LYS A 20 -7.63 15.91 13.95
N ASN A 21 -6.72 16.86 13.72
CA ASN A 21 -6.90 18.27 14.08
C ASN A 21 -7.23 19.15 12.87
N MET A 22 -7.37 18.54 11.69
CA MET A 22 -7.78 19.23 10.48
C MET A 22 -9.30 19.20 10.39
N LYS A 23 -9.91 20.34 10.06
CA LYS A 23 -11.32 20.36 9.67
C LYS A 23 -11.39 19.77 8.27
N LEU A 24 -11.96 18.58 8.11
CA LEU A 24 -12.21 17.97 6.81
C LEU A 24 -13.62 18.32 6.35
N ASP A 25 -13.78 18.50 5.04
CA ASP A 25 -15.10 18.58 4.41
C ASP A 25 -15.70 17.16 4.26
N ASP A 26 -17.02 17.08 4.06
CA ASP A 26 -17.75 15.81 3.99
C ASP A 26 -17.40 15.01 2.72
N ASP A 27 -16.77 15.66 1.73
CA ASP A 27 -16.33 15.04 0.48
C ASP A 27 -15.01 14.26 0.58
N VAL A 28 -14.29 14.36 1.72
CA VAL A 28 -12.97 13.75 1.87
C VAL A 28 -13.07 12.25 2.17
N ASP A 29 -12.57 11.44 1.25
CA ASP A 29 -12.42 10.00 1.41
C ASP A 29 -10.96 9.61 1.71
N LEU A 30 -10.67 9.41 3.01
CA LEU A 30 -9.34 8.98 3.46
C LEU A 30 -9.00 7.53 3.04
N GLU A 31 -9.99 6.67 2.84
CA GLU A 31 -9.77 5.28 2.39
C GLU A 31 -9.33 5.27 0.93
N GLN A 32 -9.94 6.12 0.11
CA GLN A 32 -9.50 6.34 -1.26
C GLN A 32 -8.05 6.83 -1.30
N ILE A 33 -7.70 7.87 -0.52
CA ILE A 33 -6.34 8.42 -0.48
C ILE A 33 -5.33 7.34 -0.03
N ALA A 34 -5.66 6.52 0.97
CA ALA A 34 -4.78 5.43 1.43
C ALA A 34 -4.52 4.38 0.34
N SER A 35 -5.51 4.11 -0.51
CA SER A 35 -5.40 3.17 -1.63
C SER A 35 -4.53 3.70 -2.78
N GLU A 36 -4.54 5.02 -3.01
CA GLU A 36 -3.81 5.68 -4.09
C GLU A 36 -2.34 6.01 -3.72
N THR A 37 -2.02 6.03 -2.42
CA THR A 37 -0.69 6.39 -1.88
C THR A 37 0.25 5.18 -1.75
N HIS A 38 0.29 4.30 -2.76
CA HIS A 38 1.19 3.14 -2.75
C HIS A 38 2.66 3.56 -2.69
N GLY A 39 3.44 2.92 -1.81
CA GLY A 39 4.86 3.25 -1.60
C GLY A 39 5.10 4.54 -0.80
N TYR A 40 4.06 5.18 -0.26
CA TYR A 40 4.25 6.29 0.67
C TYR A 40 4.67 5.74 2.03
N VAL A 41 5.71 6.34 2.62
CA VAL A 41 6.07 6.09 4.02
C VAL A 41 5.37 7.10 4.93
N GLY A 42 5.45 6.91 6.25
CA GLY A 42 4.75 7.78 7.21
C GLY A 42 5.05 9.28 7.04
N SER A 43 6.29 9.64 6.70
CA SER A 43 6.66 11.03 6.41
C SER A 43 6.02 11.57 5.13
N ASP A 44 5.86 10.73 4.10
CA ASP A 44 5.23 11.14 2.84
C ASP A 44 3.74 11.41 3.06
N VAL A 45 3.06 10.54 3.82
CA VAL A 45 1.64 10.72 4.18
C VAL A 45 1.44 11.96 5.06
N ALA A 46 2.34 12.20 6.03
CA ALA A 46 2.32 13.41 6.85
C ALA A 46 2.50 14.69 6.00
N SER A 47 3.43 14.63 5.05
CA SER A 47 3.70 15.73 4.12
C SER A 47 2.50 15.98 3.20
N LEU A 48 1.86 14.92 2.72
CA LEU A 48 0.64 14.98 1.92
C LEU A 48 -0.48 15.73 2.66
N CYS A 49 -0.74 15.38 3.92
CA CYS A 49 -1.75 16.06 4.74
C CYS A 49 -1.42 17.54 4.95
N SER A 50 -0.15 17.84 5.20
CA SER A 50 0.32 19.21 5.43
C SER A 50 0.16 20.07 4.17
N GLU A 51 0.47 19.50 3.00
CA GLU A 51 0.33 20.17 1.71
C GLU A 51 -1.14 20.41 1.34
N ALA A 52 -2.02 19.44 1.60
CA ALA A 52 -3.47 19.60 1.41
C ALA A 52 -4.04 20.73 2.30
N ALA A 53 -3.61 20.80 3.56
CA ALA A 53 -4.01 21.88 4.47
C ALA A 53 -3.50 23.26 3.97
N MET A 54 -2.24 23.32 3.57
CA MET A 54 -1.64 24.55 3.04
C MET A 54 -2.31 25.00 1.74
N GLN A 55 -2.73 24.05 0.90
CA GLN A 55 -3.47 24.37 -0.32
C GLN A 55 -4.80 25.05 0.00
N GLN A 56 -5.54 24.55 0.99
CA GLN A 56 -6.80 25.19 1.40
C GLN A 56 -6.58 26.59 1.96
N ILE A 57 -5.52 26.79 2.77
CA ILE A 57 -5.15 28.11 3.27
C ILE A 57 -4.83 29.06 2.12
N ARG A 58 -4.06 28.61 1.12
CA ARG A 58 -3.70 29.43 -0.05
C ARG A 58 -4.90 29.85 -0.87
N GLU A 59 -5.87 28.96 -1.08
CA GLU A 59 -7.11 29.27 -1.81
C GLU A 59 -7.99 30.29 -1.07
N LYS A 60 -7.94 30.28 0.26
CA LYS A 60 -8.70 31.21 1.10
C LYS A 60 -7.89 32.44 1.52
N MET A 61 -6.61 32.56 1.14
CA MET A 61 -5.73 33.66 1.56
C MET A 61 -6.32 35.05 1.29
N GLU A 62 -7.06 35.21 0.20
CA GLU A 62 -7.69 36.48 -0.17
C GLU A 62 -8.81 36.93 0.79
N LEU A 63 -9.32 36.02 1.63
CA LEU A 63 -10.36 36.29 2.62
C LEU A 63 -9.78 36.67 4.00
N PHE A 64 -8.45 36.57 4.18
CA PHE A 64 -7.81 36.94 5.42
C PHE A 64 -7.37 38.40 5.36
N ASP A 65 -7.85 39.20 6.30
CA ASP A 65 -7.20 40.46 6.61
C ASP A 65 -5.95 40.16 7.45
N LEU A 66 -4.77 40.32 6.85
CA LEU A 66 -3.49 40.00 7.49
C LEU A 66 -3.11 41.01 8.58
N ASP A 67 -3.83 42.13 8.66
CA ASP A 67 -3.59 43.19 9.64
C ASP A 67 -4.32 42.93 10.98
N ASP A 68 -5.25 41.98 11.03
CA ASP A 68 -5.97 41.60 12.25
C ASP A 68 -5.24 40.50 13.05
N GLU A 69 -5.12 40.69 14.37
CA GLU A 69 -4.49 39.70 15.27
C GLU A 69 -5.34 38.43 15.48
N THR A 70 -6.61 38.45 15.06
CA THR A 70 -7.56 37.36 15.28
C THR A 70 -8.32 37.00 14.01
N ILE A 71 -8.42 35.71 13.71
CA ILE A 71 -9.18 35.21 12.56
C ILE A 71 -10.65 35.06 12.96
N ASP A 72 -11.55 35.61 12.16
CA ASP A 72 -13.00 35.49 12.37
C ASP A 72 -13.48 34.04 12.33
N ALA A 73 -14.47 33.73 13.16
CA ALA A 73 -15.07 32.40 13.25
C ALA A 73 -15.71 31.94 11.93
N GLU A 74 -16.17 32.88 11.10
CA GLU A 74 -16.72 32.58 9.77
C GLU A 74 -15.62 32.11 8.80
N VAL A 75 -14.47 32.79 8.80
CA VAL A 75 -13.29 32.42 8.01
C VAL A 75 -12.75 31.06 8.48
N LEU A 76 -12.59 30.87 9.80
CA LEU A 76 -12.19 29.57 10.38
C LEU A 76 -13.13 28.43 9.98
N ASN A 77 -14.43 28.70 9.88
CA ASN A 77 -15.39 27.69 9.43
C ASN A 77 -15.26 27.36 7.94
N SER A 78 -14.80 28.29 7.12
CA SER A 78 -14.60 28.10 5.68
C SER A 78 -13.31 27.36 5.31
N LEU A 79 -12.42 27.09 6.28
CA LEU A 79 -11.13 26.42 6.10
C LEU A 79 -11.20 24.89 6.15
N ALA A 80 -12.37 24.30 5.88
CA ALA A 80 -12.48 22.85 5.76
C ALA A 80 -11.67 22.37 4.55
N VAL A 81 -10.75 21.43 4.75
CA VAL A 81 -9.93 20.84 3.68
C VAL A 81 -10.78 19.87 2.89
N THR A 82 -10.81 20.04 1.56
CA THR A 82 -11.65 19.28 0.64
C THR A 82 -10.86 18.17 -0.05
N MET A 83 -11.57 17.27 -0.73
CA MET A 83 -10.94 16.23 -1.54
C MET A 83 -10.13 16.83 -2.71
N GLU A 84 -10.50 17.99 -3.23
CA GLU A 84 -9.75 18.69 -4.26
C GLU A 84 -8.36 19.12 -3.78
N ASN A 85 -8.25 19.59 -2.53
CA ASN A 85 -6.95 19.94 -1.94
C ASN A 85 -6.04 18.70 -1.79
N PHE A 86 -6.60 17.55 -1.42
CA PHE A 86 -5.84 16.29 -1.38
C PHE A 86 -5.42 15.82 -2.78
N ARG A 87 -6.29 15.95 -3.79
CA ARG A 87 -5.92 15.63 -5.19
C ARG A 87 -4.81 16.53 -5.71
N TYR A 88 -4.84 17.82 -5.37
CA TYR A 88 -3.75 18.73 -5.68
C TYR A 88 -2.44 18.24 -5.04
N ALA A 89 -2.47 17.95 -3.74
CA ALA A 89 -1.30 17.47 -3.00
C ALA A 89 -0.73 16.17 -3.60
N LEU A 90 -1.59 15.21 -3.94
CA LEU A 90 -1.20 13.95 -4.62
C LEU A 90 -0.53 14.19 -5.98
N GLY A 91 -0.93 15.23 -6.70
CA GLY A 91 -0.36 15.59 -8.01
C GLY A 91 1.06 16.14 -7.93
N ILE A 92 1.48 16.64 -6.76
CA ILE A 92 2.81 17.23 -6.55
C ILE A 92 3.70 16.42 -5.60
N SER A 93 3.12 15.47 -4.85
CA SER A 93 3.87 14.60 -3.95
C SER A 93 4.47 13.40 -4.69
N ASN A 94 5.76 13.16 -4.48
CA ASN A 94 6.45 11.97 -4.96
C ASN A 94 6.68 10.99 -3.80
N PRO A 95 6.35 9.70 -3.93
CA PRO A 95 6.63 8.72 -2.88
C PRO A 95 8.13 8.50 -2.74
N SER A 96 8.59 8.45 -1.49
CA SER A 96 10.00 8.23 -1.18
C SER A 96 10.43 6.78 -1.47
N ALA A 97 9.51 5.81 -1.41
CA ALA A 97 9.85 4.38 -1.48
C ALA A 97 9.56 3.68 -2.82
N LEU A 98 9.26 4.41 -3.91
CA LEU A 98 9.07 3.82 -5.25
C LEU A 98 10.29 3.03 -5.79
N ARG A 99 11.44 3.09 -5.11
CA ARG A 99 12.67 2.35 -5.45
C ARG A 99 12.84 1.03 -4.70
N GLU A 100 12.04 0.75 -3.68
CA GLU A 100 12.14 -0.48 -2.89
C GLU A 100 11.12 -1.52 -3.35
N THR A 101 11.47 -2.80 -3.29
CA THR A 101 10.53 -3.90 -3.54
C THR A 101 9.39 -3.79 -2.53
N VAL A 102 8.22 -3.38 -2.99
CA VAL A 102 7.08 -3.12 -2.11
C VAL A 102 6.60 -4.43 -1.48
N VAL A 103 6.72 -4.50 -0.17
CA VAL A 103 6.25 -5.63 0.65
C VAL A 103 4.89 -5.22 1.22
N GLU A 104 3.81 -5.81 0.70
CA GLU A 104 2.45 -5.52 1.18
C GLU A 104 1.65 -6.81 1.33
N VAL A 105 0.70 -6.84 2.27
CA VAL A 105 -0.33 -7.88 2.31
C VAL A 105 -1.33 -7.59 1.19
N PRO A 106 -1.56 -8.52 0.26
CA PRO A 106 -2.43 -8.27 -0.88
C PRO A 106 -3.89 -8.26 -0.42
N THR A 107 -4.72 -7.40 -1.03
CA THR A 107 -6.15 -7.30 -0.72
C THR A 107 -7.03 -8.33 -1.45
N THR A 108 -6.45 -9.08 -2.39
CA THR A 108 -7.16 -10.08 -3.20
C THR A 108 -7.61 -11.26 -2.35
N THR A 109 -8.87 -11.64 -2.44
CA THR A 109 -9.49 -12.77 -1.73
C THR A 109 -9.75 -13.96 -2.66
N TRP A 110 -10.14 -15.11 -2.11
CA TRP A 110 -10.56 -16.27 -2.92
C TRP A 110 -11.80 -16.00 -3.78
N ASN A 111 -12.64 -15.03 -3.40
CA ASN A 111 -13.82 -14.63 -4.16
C ASN A 111 -13.44 -13.92 -5.47
N ASP A 112 -12.26 -13.29 -5.51
CA ASP A 112 -11.74 -12.62 -6.70
C ASP A 112 -11.14 -13.62 -7.72
N VAL A 113 -11.03 -14.91 -7.35
CA VAL A 113 -10.54 -15.99 -8.20
C VAL A 113 -11.70 -16.88 -8.64
N GLY A 114 -12.12 -16.72 -9.89
CA GLY A 114 -13.18 -17.58 -10.47
C GLY A 114 -12.71 -19.01 -10.73
N GLY A 115 -13.46 -20.00 -10.22
CA GLY A 115 -13.21 -21.43 -10.45
C GLY A 115 -11.92 -21.93 -9.80
N LEU A 116 -11.24 -22.89 -10.44
CA LEU A 116 -9.98 -23.48 -9.97
C LEU A 116 -10.05 -24.09 -8.56
N GLU A 117 -11.23 -24.54 -8.12
CA GLU A 117 -11.47 -25.01 -6.73
C GLU A 117 -10.48 -26.08 -6.27
N LYS A 118 -10.15 -27.02 -7.17
CA LYS A 118 -9.13 -28.04 -6.88
C LYS A 118 -7.75 -27.43 -6.59
N VAL A 119 -7.35 -26.42 -7.37
CA VAL A 119 -6.06 -25.74 -7.19
C VAL A 119 -6.07 -24.88 -5.94
N LYS A 120 -7.20 -24.21 -5.62
CA LYS A 120 -7.36 -23.45 -4.38
C LYS A 120 -7.15 -24.36 -3.17
N GLN A 121 -7.82 -25.51 -3.15
CA GLN A 121 -7.68 -26.50 -2.08
C GLN A 121 -6.25 -27.01 -1.96
N GLU A 122 -5.63 -27.41 -3.08
CA GLU A 122 -4.24 -27.90 -3.09
C GLU A 122 -3.26 -26.84 -2.54
N LEU A 123 -3.50 -25.56 -2.87
CA LEU A 123 -2.67 -24.46 -2.38
C LEU A 123 -2.84 -24.21 -0.88
N GLN A 124 -4.07 -24.31 -0.35
CA GLN A 124 -4.34 -24.24 1.09
C GLN A 124 -3.64 -25.38 1.84
N GLU A 125 -3.75 -26.61 1.35
CA GLU A 125 -3.10 -27.78 1.95
C GLU A 125 -1.56 -27.66 1.96
N THR A 126 -1.01 -27.07 0.89
CA THR A 126 0.43 -26.96 0.66
C THR A 126 1.05 -25.77 1.42
N VAL A 127 0.32 -24.67 1.59
CA VAL A 127 0.85 -23.41 2.13
C VAL A 127 0.26 -23.08 3.51
N GLN A 128 -1.06 -23.16 3.65
CA GLN A 128 -1.77 -22.74 4.87
C GLN A 128 -1.64 -23.77 6.00
N TYR A 129 -1.81 -25.06 5.70
CA TYR A 129 -1.77 -26.11 6.74
C TYR A 129 -0.42 -26.22 7.46
N PRO A 130 0.75 -26.10 6.79
CA PRO A 130 2.03 -26.00 7.48
C PRO A 130 2.14 -24.86 8.48
N VAL A 131 1.48 -23.73 8.20
CA VAL A 131 1.52 -22.52 9.03
C VAL A 131 0.55 -22.65 10.20
N GLU A 132 -0.66 -23.17 9.98
CA GLU A 132 -1.70 -23.30 10.99
C GLU A 132 -1.53 -24.52 11.91
N HIS A 133 -0.89 -25.59 11.42
CA HIS A 133 -0.78 -26.87 12.13
C HIS A 133 0.65 -27.44 12.16
N PRO A 134 1.67 -26.66 12.56
CA PRO A 134 3.07 -27.12 12.56
C PRO A 134 3.30 -28.36 13.43
N GLU A 135 2.52 -28.53 14.51
CA GLU A 135 2.60 -29.66 15.42
C GLU A 135 2.27 -31.00 14.75
N LYS A 136 1.36 -31.01 13.77
CA LYS A 136 1.00 -32.23 13.03
C LYS A 136 2.16 -32.65 12.13
N PHE A 137 2.78 -31.70 11.43
CA PHE A 137 3.93 -31.96 10.56
C PHE A 137 5.12 -32.52 11.36
N LEU A 138 5.43 -31.93 12.52
CA LEU A 138 6.45 -32.42 13.44
C LEU A 138 6.13 -33.83 13.97
N LYS A 139 4.89 -34.07 14.39
CA LYS A 139 4.47 -35.38 14.94
C LYS A 139 4.62 -36.52 13.94
N PHE A 140 4.37 -36.26 12.67
CA PHE A 140 4.50 -37.25 11.59
C PHE A 140 5.88 -37.22 10.91
N GLY A 141 6.81 -36.37 11.35
CA GLY A 141 8.15 -36.25 10.77
C GLY A 141 8.14 -35.74 9.32
N MET A 142 7.10 -35.01 8.91
CA MET A 142 6.96 -34.47 7.56
C MET A 142 7.52 -33.05 7.50
N SER A 143 8.35 -32.76 6.49
CA SER A 143 8.76 -31.39 6.20
C SER A 143 7.76 -30.71 5.26
N PRO A 144 7.38 -29.45 5.50
CA PRO A 144 6.50 -28.73 4.59
C PRO A 144 7.18 -28.49 3.24
N SER A 145 6.37 -28.40 2.19
CA SER A 145 6.82 -28.03 0.85
C SER A 145 7.45 -26.63 0.87
N ARG A 146 8.59 -26.47 0.19
CA ARG A 146 9.34 -25.20 0.18
C ARG A 146 8.80 -24.16 -0.80
N GLY A 147 7.95 -24.56 -1.75
CA GLY A 147 7.42 -23.64 -2.75
C GLY A 147 6.50 -24.33 -3.75
N VAL A 148 5.73 -23.52 -4.48
CA VAL A 148 4.79 -23.94 -5.51
C VAL A 148 5.16 -23.26 -6.82
N LEU A 149 5.16 -24.01 -7.92
CA LEU A 149 5.42 -23.49 -9.26
C LEU A 149 4.12 -23.50 -10.07
N PHE A 150 3.57 -22.31 -10.35
CA PHE A 150 2.45 -22.18 -11.26
C PHE A 150 2.91 -22.16 -12.71
N TYR A 151 2.31 -22.98 -13.56
CA TYR A 151 2.53 -22.99 -15.01
C TYR A 151 1.21 -23.01 -15.78
N GLY A 152 1.23 -22.56 -17.03
CA GLY A 152 0.05 -22.52 -17.91
C GLY A 152 -0.05 -21.22 -18.71
N PRO A 153 -1.07 -21.09 -19.57
CA PRO A 153 -1.23 -19.95 -20.46
C PRO A 153 -1.31 -18.60 -19.73
N PRO A 154 -0.88 -17.49 -20.34
CA PRO A 154 -1.01 -16.17 -19.75
C PRO A 154 -2.49 -15.82 -19.49
N GLY A 155 -2.78 -15.08 -18.42
CA GLY A 155 -4.14 -14.67 -18.08
C GLY A 155 -4.99 -15.66 -17.28
N CYS A 156 -4.49 -16.87 -16.97
CA CYS A 156 -5.27 -17.88 -16.22
C CYS A 156 -5.25 -17.71 -14.68
N GLY A 157 -5.10 -16.50 -14.15
CA GLY A 157 -5.24 -16.25 -12.71
C GLY A 157 -4.09 -16.70 -11.80
N LYS A 158 -2.94 -17.15 -12.33
CA LYS A 158 -1.78 -17.58 -11.53
C LYS A 158 -1.33 -16.54 -10.48
N THR A 159 -1.20 -15.28 -10.90
CA THR A 159 -0.82 -14.18 -10.00
C THR A 159 -1.90 -13.87 -8.97
N LEU A 160 -3.18 -14.00 -9.34
CA LEU A 160 -4.29 -13.79 -8.41
C LEU A 160 -4.36 -14.90 -7.36
N LEU A 161 -4.12 -16.16 -7.74
CA LEU A 161 -4.01 -17.28 -6.80
C LEU A 161 -2.90 -17.05 -5.77
N ALA A 162 -1.71 -16.62 -6.22
CA ALA A 162 -0.59 -16.33 -5.34
C ALA A 162 -0.90 -15.18 -4.36
N LYS A 163 -1.62 -14.15 -4.82
CA LYS A 163 -2.08 -13.05 -3.94
C LYS A 163 -3.16 -13.52 -2.96
N ALA A 164 -4.14 -14.31 -3.42
CA ALA A 164 -5.23 -14.79 -2.58
C ALA A 164 -4.75 -15.66 -1.42
N ILE A 165 -3.83 -16.60 -1.66
CA ILE A 165 -3.26 -17.42 -0.56
C ILE A 165 -2.43 -16.59 0.42
N ALA A 166 -1.72 -15.57 -0.07
CA ALA A 166 -0.94 -14.68 0.80
C ALA A 166 -1.86 -13.85 1.69
N ASN A 167 -2.96 -13.33 1.15
CA ASN A 167 -3.98 -12.63 1.92
C ASN A 167 -4.63 -13.55 2.97
N GLU A 168 -5.00 -14.78 2.60
CA GLU A 168 -5.61 -15.75 3.52
C GLU A 168 -4.68 -16.09 4.69
N CYS A 169 -3.38 -16.24 4.41
CA CYS A 169 -2.37 -16.48 5.44
C CYS A 169 -1.96 -15.21 6.22
N GLN A 170 -2.53 -14.04 5.90
CA GLN A 170 -2.11 -12.72 6.40
C GLN A 170 -0.58 -12.52 6.27
N ALA A 171 -0.05 -12.97 5.13
CA ALA A 171 1.37 -12.99 4.84
C ALA A 171 1.76 -11.84 3.91
N ASN A 172 2.95 -11.30 4.15
CA ASN A 172 3.59 -10.33 3.26
C ASN A 172 3.79 -10.92 1.86
N PHE A 173 3.39 -10.19 0.82
CA PHE A 173 3.54 -10.60 -0.57
C PHE A 173 4.61 -9.78 -1.27
N ILE A 174 5.61 -10.48 -1.81
CA ILE A 174 6.71 -9.89 -2.58
C ILE A 174 6.56 -10.35 -4.03
N SER A 175 6.27 -9.41 -4.93
CA SER A 175 6.08 -9.69 -6.35
C SER A 175 7.30 -9.27 -7.14
N ILE A 176 8.18 -10.21 -7.48
CA ILE A 176 9.30 -9.95 -8.39
C ILE A 176 8.86 -10.20 -9.83
N LYS A 177 8.92 -9.18 -10.69
CA LYS A 177 8.52 -9.29 -12.10
C LYS A 177 9.71 -9.66 -12.99
N GLY A 178 9.44 -10.26 -14.15
CA GLY A 178 10.47 -10.64 -15.13
C GLY A 178 11.47 -9.53 -15.49
N PRO A 179 11.04 -8.28 -15.75
CA PRO A 179 11.95 -7.16 -16.00
C PRO A 179 12.92 -6.89 -14.84
N GLU A 180 12.49 -7.05 -13.58
CA GLU A 180 13.34 -6.84 -12.40
C GLU A 180 14.45 -7.92 -12.30
N LEU A 181 14.13 -9.15 -12.69
CA LEU A 181 15.13 -10.23 -12.80
C LEU A 181 16.16 -9.93 -13.89
N LEU A 182 15.71 -9.39 -15.03
CA LEU A 182 16.60 -9.00 -16.12
C LEU A 182 17.49 -7.82 -15.74
N THR A 183 16.98 -6.82 -15.01
CA THR A 183 17.80 -5.69 -14.53
C THR A 183 18.90 -6.14 -13.58
N MET A 184 18.70 -7.17 -12.76
CA MET A 184 19.79 -7.72 -11.95
C MET A 184 20.86 -8.35 -12.85
N TRP A 185 20.47 -9.10 -13.88
CA TRP A 185 21.40 -9.78 -14.78
C TRP A 185 22.19 -8.80 -15.68
N PHE A 186 21.52 -7.78 -16.24
CA PHE A 186 22.18 -6.77 -17.07
C PHE A 186 22.88 -5.68 -16.24
N GLY A 187 22.40 -5.39 -15.02
CA GLY A 187 23.03 -4.45 -14.09
C GLY A 187 24.38 -4.95 -13.57
N GLU A 188 24.51 -6.24 -13.28
CA GLU A 188 25.83 -6.85 -13.02
C GLU A 188 26.76 -6.78 -14.26
N SER A 189 26.20 -6.74 -15.47
CA SER A 189 27.00 -6.58 -16.69
C SER A 189 27.53 -5.15 -16.87
N GLU A 190 26.76 -4.11 -16.48
CA GLU A 190 27.26 -2.73 -16.46
C GLU A 190 28.28 -2.48 -15.34
N ALA A 191 28.10 -3.14 -14.18
CA ALA A 191 29.08 -3.10 -13.09
C ALA A 191 30.41 -3.78 -13.50
N ASN A 192 30.35 -4.96 -14.13
CA ASN A 192 31.53 -5.71 -14.58
C ASN A 192 32.28 -5.09 -15.78
N VAL A 193 31.69 -4.15 -16.53
CA VAL A 193 32.36 -3.45 -17.64
C VAL A 193 33.09 -2.18 -17.17
N ARG A 194 32.82 -1.71 -15.95
CA ARG A 194 33.47 -0.52 -15.36
C ARG A 194 34.70 -0.81 -14.52
N ASP A 195 35.01 -2.09 -14.26
CA ASP A 195 36.22 -2.55 -13.55
C ASP A 195 37.28 -3.15 -14.49
#